data_AF-U6DNN5-F1
#
_entry.id   AF-U6DNN5-F1
#
_cell.length_a   1.000
_cell.length_b   1.000
_cell.length_c   1.000
_cell.angle_alpha   90.00
_cell.angle_beta   90.00
_cell.angle_gamma   90.00
#
_symmetry.space_group_name_H-M   'P 1'
#
loop_
_entity.id
_entity.type
_entity.pdbx_description
1 polymer ?
#
loop_
_entity_poly.entity_id
_entity_poly.type
_entity_poly.pdbx_seq_one_letter_code
_entity_poly.pdbx_strand_id
1 'polypeptide(L)'
;TNMVFQPSVRSLYQVLASVKNKIEQFASVERDFPGLLIQAQQYLLFRVDMSDLTPESLTKDPIQDASRTGIGKNLLDGPPRVLQPFLTNRAKVAGVPPSLPLPVRNTMLAAALFPEFLKELAALAQEHSILCYKILGDFEDSCC
;
A
#
# COMPACT_ATOMS: atom_id res chain seq x y z
N THR A 1 22.15 18.25 -9.42
CA THR A 1 22.22 18.12 -7.94
C THR A 1 23.58 17.55 -7.58
N ASN A 2 24.39 18.24 -6.78
CA ASN A 2 25.67 17.69 -6.30
C ASN A 2 25.39 16.66 -5.22
N MET A 3 25.72 15.40 -5.48
CA MET A 3 25.59 14.33 -4.49
C MET A 3 26.82 14.31 -3.59
N VAL A 4 26.66 14.65 -2.31
CA VAL A 4 27.73 14.52 -1.30
C VAL A 4 27.60 13.14 -0.66
N PHE A 5 28.52 12.24 -0.99
CA PHE A 5 28.60 10.93 -0.36
C PHE A 5 29.41 11.02 0.93
N GLN A 6 28.71 11.03 2.07
CA GLN A 6 29.36 10.86 3.36
C GLN A 6 29.58 9.36 3.62
N PRO A 7 30.82 8.90 3.88
CA PRO A 7 31.13 7.47 4.01
C PRO A 7 30.47 6.80 5.21
N SER A 8 30.01 7.57 6.21
CA SER A 8 29.38 7.04 7.42
C SER A 8 27.86 6.86 7.33
N VAL A 9 27.22 7.36 6.26
CA VAL A 9 25.77 7.27 6.08
C VAL A 9 25.45 6.13 5.14
N ARG A 10 24.60 5.21 5.57
CA ARG A 10 24.20 4.09 4.71
C ARG A 10 23.34 4.58 3.56
N SER A 11 23.61 4.09 2.36
CA SER A 11 22.75 4.32 1.20
C SER A 11 21.40 3.65 1.40
N LEU A 12 20.38 4.15 0.69
CA LEU A 12 19.05 3.54 0.67
C LEU A 12 19.13 2.05 0.29
N TYR A 13 19.94 1.71 -0.73
CA TYR A 13 20.18 0.32 -1.13
C TYR A 13 20.70 -0.55 0.02
N GLN A 14 21.68 -0.06 0.78
CA GLN A 14 22.23 -0.80 1.92
C GLN A 14 21.19 -1.02 3.02
N VAL A 15 20.33 -0.04 3.26
CA VAL A 15 19.24 -0.17 4.24
C VAL A 15 18.22 -1.20 3.76
N LEU A 16 17.78 -1.13 2.51
CA LEU A 16 16.80 -2.07 1.95
C LEU A 16 17.34 -3.51 1.91
N ALA A 17 18.61 -3.69 1.50
CA ALA A 17 19.27 -4.99 1.54
C ALA A 17 19.35 -5.53 2.98
N SER A 18 19.65 -4.67 3.96
CA SER A 18 19.65 -5.08 5.37
C SER A 18 18.27 -5.51 5.87
N VAL A 19 17.20 -4.83 5.45
CA VAL A 19 15.82 -5.19 5.82
C VAL A 19 15.42 -6.52 5.17
N LYS A 20 15.66 -6.67 3.87
CA LYS A 20 15.44 -7.93 3.14
C LYS A 20 16.11 -9.11 3.84
N ASN A 21 17.40 -8.99 4.14
CA ASN A 21 18.17 -10.06 4.77
C ASN A 21 17.61 -10.43 6.16
N LYS A 22 17.17 -9.44 6.95
CA LYS A 22 16.54 -9.70 8.26
C LYS A 22 15.21 -10.44 8.12
N ILE A 23 14.40 -10.10 7.11
CA ILE A 23 13.14 -10.80 6.82
C ILE A 23 13.43 -12.24 6.39
N GLU A 24 14.39 -12.45 5.48
CA GLU A 24 14.77 -13.79 4.99
C GLU A 24 15.33 -14.68 6.11
N GLN A 25 16.17 -14.13 6.98
CA GLN A 25 16.68 -14.84 8.15
C GLN A 25 15.58 -15.21 9.15
N PHE A 26 14.58 -14.35 9.33
CA PHE A 26 13.45 -14.68 10.18
C PHE A 26 12.58 -15.78 9.54
N ALA A 27 12.29 -15.64 8.25
CA ALA A 27 11.48 -16.59 7.49
C ALA A 27 12.10 -18.00 7.43
N SER A 28 13.43 -18.13 7.52
CA SER A 28 14.09 -19.43 7.55
C SER A 28 13.99 -20.16 8.90
N VAL A 29 13.72 -19.44 9.99
CA VAL A 29 13.64 -19.98 11.35
C VAL A 29 12.18 -20.16 11.80
N GLU A 30 11.28 -19.26 11.38
CA GLU A 30 9.88 -19.25 11.78
C GLU A 30 9.08 -20.34 11.04
N ARG A 31 8.42 -21.23 11.79
CA ARG A 31 7.71 -22.37 11.23
C ARG A 31 6.37 -21.98 10.61
N ASP A 32 5.69 -20.99 11.20
CA ASP A 32 4.40 -20.49 10.72
C ASP A 32 4.52 -19.10 10.09
N PHE A 33 5.60 -18.87 9.34
CA PHE A 33 5.80 -17.62 8.63
C PHE A 33 4.61 -17.26 7.70
N PRO A 34 4.05 -18.21 6.90
CA PRO A 34 2.92 -17.89 6.01
C PRO A 34 1.65 -17.48 6.78
N GLY A 35 1.30 -18.18 7.86
CA GLY A 35 0.11 -17.87 8.66
C GLY A 35 0.23 -16.49 9.33
N LEU A 36 1.39 -16.22 9.94
CA LEU A 36 1.69 -14.92 10.54
C LEU A 36 1.69 -13.79 9.50
N LEU A 37 2.13 -14.05 8.26
CA LEU A 37 2.18 -13.05 7.19
C LEU A 37 0.77 -12.67 6.74
N ILE A 38 -0.12 -13.66 6.59
CA ILE A 38 -1.54 -13.43 6.29
C ILE A 38 -2.17 -12.59 7.41
N GLN A 39 -1.87 -12.89 8.67
CA GLN A 39 -2.36 -12.13 9.79
C GLN A 39 -1.87 -10.67 9.77
N ALA A 40 -0.59 -10.45 9.42
CA ALA A 40 -0.01 -9.12 9.26
C ALA A 40 -0.76 -8.29 8.21
N GLN A 41 -1.04 -8.90 7.06
CA GLN A 41 -1.77 -8.26 5.96
C GLN A 41 -3.21 -7.91 6.37
N GLN A 42 -3.90 -8.83 7.05
CA GLN A 42 -5.25 -8.59 7.57
C GLN A 42 -5.27 -7.47 8.61
N TYR A 43 -4.26 -7.41 9.48
CA TYR A 43 -4.11 -6.32 10.45
C TYR A 43 -3.93 -4.97 9.77
N LEU A 44 -3.09 -4.90 8.74
CA LEU A 44 -2.89 -3.67 7.96
C LEU A 44 -4.18 -3.24 7.25
N LEU A 45 -4.90 -4.17 6.63
CA LEU A 45 -6.17 -3.88 5.96
C LEU A 45 -7.23 -3.38 6.95
N PHE A 46 -7.39 -4.06 8.09
CA PHE A 46 -8.29 -3.63 9.15
C PHE A 46 -7.96 -2.22 9.66
N ARG A 47 -6.67 -1.91 9.81
CA ARG A 47 -6.21 -0.57 10.23
C ARG A 47 -6.56 0.50 9.20
N VAL A 48 -6.44 0.20 7.92
CA VAL A 48 -6.81 1.11 6.81
C VAL A 48 -8.32 1.35 6.81
N ASP A 49 -9.14 0.29 6.91
CA ASP A 49 -10.60 0.41 6.93
C ASP A 49 -11.07 1.26 8.13
N MET A 50 -10.47 1.09 9.31
CA MET A 50 -10.81 1.88 10.51
C MET A 50 -10.34 3.34 10.43
N SER A 51 -9.27 3.64 9.69
CA SER A 51 -8.84 5.03 9.47
C SER A 51 -9.75 5.78 8.51
N ASP A 52 -10.43 5.10 7.57
CA ASP A 52 -11.43 5.71 6.69
C ASP A 52 -12.77 5.99 7.40
N LEU A 53 -12.98 5.39 8.58
CA LEU A 53 -14.18 5.52 9.42
C LEU A 53 -14.11 6.70 10.41
N THR A 54 -13.09 7.57 10.34
CA THR A 54 -13.12 8.83 11.11
C THR A 54 -14.38 9.65 10.78
N PRO A 55 -15.14 10.10 11.78
CA PRO A 55 -16.52 10.52 11.62
C PRO A 55 -16.61 11.96 11.11
N GLU A 56 -16.48 12.17 9.81
CA GLU A 56 -16.77 13.49 9.19
C GLU A 56 -18.28 13.71 8.93
N SER A 57 -19.17 13.21 9.79
CA SER A 57 -20.62 13.44 9.63
C SER A 57 -21.43 13.56 10.92
N LEU A 58 -20.81 13.98 12.03
CA LEU A 58 -21.51 14.21 13.31
C LEU A 58 -21.78 15.71 13.55
N THR A 59 -22.44 16.36 12.59
CA THR A 59 -23.17 17.62 12.82
C THR A 59 -24.36 17.70 11.86
N LYS A 60 -25.42 16.95 12.16
CA LYS A 60 -26.78 17.40 11.82
C LYS A 60 -27.79 16.72 12.73
N ASP A 61 -28.40 17.54 13.58
CA ASP A 61 -29.43 17.17 14.54
C ASP A 61 -30.64 16.47 13.89
N PRO A 62 -31.35 15.59 14.62
CA PRO A 62 -32.48 14.85 14.09
C PRO A 62 -33.78 15.63 14.27
N ILE A 63 -34.41 16.05 13.16
CA ILE A 63 -35.84 16.33 13.11
C ILE A 63 -36.44 15.52 11.96
N GLN A 64 -37.40 14.69 12.33
CA GLN A 64 -38.20 13.80 11.51
C GLN A 64 -38.98 14.60 10.47
N ASP A 65 -39.10 14.11 9.23
CA ASP A 65 -40.39 14.09 8.53
C ASP A 65 -40.37 13.29 7.22
N ALA A 66 -41.56 12.83 6.88
CA ALA A 66 -41.87 11.70 6.02
C ALA A 66 -41.75 11.91 4.50
N SER A 67 -41.87 10.79 3.80
CA SER A 67 -42.53 10.59 2.49
C SER A 67 -41.66 10.38 1.22
N ARG A 68 -41.75 9.13 0.74
CA ARG A 68 -42.21 8.69 -0.58
C ARG A 68 -41.38 8.98 -1.85
N THR A 69 -40.99 7.86 -2.50
CA THR A 69 -40.87 7.59 -3.95
C THR A 69 -39.92 8.44 -4.80
N GLY A 70 -38.96 7.76 -5.45
CA GLY A 70 -38.22 8.31 -6.59
C GLY A 70 -37.24 7.34 -7.22
N ILE A 71 -37.68 6.64 -8.27
CA ILE A 71 -36.88 5.87 -9.24
C ILE A 71 -35.84 6.78 -9.92
N GLY A 72 -34.60 6.32 -10.08
CA GLY A 72 -33.56 7.14 -10.73
C GLY A 72 -32.19 6.50 -10.95
N LYS A 73 -32.12 5.48 -11.83
CA LYS A 73 -31.07 5.25 -12.87
C LYS A 73 -29.70 5.95 -12.70
N ASN A 74 -28.61 5.16 -12.73
CA ASN A 74 -27.38 5.34 -13.55
C ASN A 74 -26.55 4.06 -13.40
N LEU A 75 -26.66 3.10 -14.32
CA LEU A 75 -26.02 3.06 -15.65
C LEU A 75 -24.50 2.83 -15.55
N LEU A 76 -24.17 1.55 -15.75
CA LEU A 76 -22.89 0.94 -16.07
C LEU A 76 -22.02 1.81 -16.99
N ASP A 77 -20.76 2.07 -16.62
CA ASP A 77 -19.65 1.89 -17.56
C ASP A 77 -18.32 1.77 -16.80
N GLY A 78 -17.65 0.64 -16.98
CA GLY A 78 -16.35 0.37 -16.36
C GLY A 78 -15.53 -0.49 -17.31
N PRO A 79 -14.28 -0.12 -17.64
CA PRO A 79 -13.35 -1.02 -18.30
C PRO A 79 -12.63 -1.89 -17.26
N PRO A 80 -12.22 -3.12 -17.63
CA PRO A 80 -11.77 -4.11 -16.66
C PRO A 80 -10.38 -3.72 -16.16
N ARG A 81 -10.25 -3.49 -14.85
CA ARG A 81 -8.94 -3.48 -14.18
C ARG A 81 -8.42 -4.91 -14.14
N VAL A 82 -7.80 -5.34 -15.23
CA VAL A 82 -7.00 -6.57 -15.32
C VAL A 82 -5.71 -6.34 -14.55
N LEU A 83 -5.79 -6.36 -13.21
CA LEU A 83 -4.69 -6.66 -12.27
C LEU A 83 -5.34 -6.89 -10.88
N GLN A 84 -6.18 -7.91 -10.76
CA GLN A 84 -6.42 -8.57 -9.49
C GLN A 84 -5.93 -10.01 -9.57
N PRO A 85 -4.74 -10.31 -9.01
CA PRO A 85 -4.42 -11.69 -8.69
C PRO A 85 -4.50 -12.08 -7.21
N PHE A 86 -4.76 -11.19 -6.23
CA PHE A 86 -4.64 -11.60 -4.81
C PHE A 86 -5.71 -11.12 -3.81
N LEU A 87 -6.73 -10.37 -4.21
CA LEU A 87 -7.75 -9.85 -3.28
C LEU A 87 -9.12 -10.54 -3.39
N THR A 88 -9.15 -11.83 -3.72
CA THR A 88 -10.38 -12.61 -3.65
C THR A 88 -10.52 -13.25 -2.28
N ASN A 89 -11.10 -12.50 -1.33
CA ASN A 89 -12.07 -12.98 -0.36
C ASN A 89 -12.44 -11.82 0.57
N ARG A 90 -13.40 -11.00 0.11
CA ARG A 90 -14.07 -10.02 0.97
C ARG A 90 -15.06 -10.75 1.87
N ALA A 91 -14.55 -11.56 2.78
CA ALA A 91 -15.33 -12.09 3.88
C ALA A 91 -15.45 -10.98 4.91
N LYS A 92 -16.61 -10.33 4.90
CA LYS A 92 -17.09 -9.42 5.95
C LYS A 92 -17.21 -10.21 7.25
N VAL A 93 -16.10 -10.47 7.91
CA VAL A 93 -16.05 -11.02 9.26
C VAL A 93 -15.80 -9.83 10.18
N ALA A 94 -16.88 -9.26 10.69
CA ALA A 94 -16.85 -8.49 11.92
C ALA A 94 -16.48 -9.47 13.05
N GLY A 95 -15.19 -9.80 13.13
CA GLY A 95 -14.60 -10.70 14.10
C GLY A 95 -13.39 -10.04 14.71
N VAL A 96 -13.04 -10.51 15.91
CA VAL A 96 -11.92 -10.09 16.76
C VAL A 96 -10.76 -9.48 15.96
N PRO A 97 -10.26 -8.28 16.33
CA PRO A 97 -9.19 -7.63 15.58
C PRO A 97 -8.00 -8.58 15.44
N PRO A 98 -7.47 -8.78 14.22
CA PRO A 98 -6.36 -9.70 13.99
C PRO A 98 -5.15 -9.26 14.83
N SER A 99 -4.79 -10.04 15.84
CA SER A 99 -3.76 -9.67 16.82
C SER A 99 -2.46 -10.42 16.62
N LEU A 100 -1.45 -9.76 16.03
CA LEU A 100 -0.13 -10.38 15.86
C LEU A 100 0.58 -10.56 17.20
N PRO A 101 1.29 -11.68 17.40
CA PRO A 101 2.14 -11.86 18.57
C PRO A 101 3.17 -10.72 18.64
N LEU A 102 3.27 -10.08 19.81
CA LEU A 102 4.17 -8.94 20.05
C LEU A 102 5.63 -9.21 19.61
N PRO A 103 6.22 -10.39 19.84
CA PRO A 103 7.64 -10.61 19.51
C PRO A 103 7.93 -10.59 18.01
N VAL A 104 6.98 -11.02 17.18
CA VAL A 104 7.16 -11.17 15.72
C VAL A 104 6.54 -10.01 14.94
N ARG A 105 5.67 -9.22 15.59
CA ARG A 105 4.84 -8.18 14.96
C ARG A 105 5.62 -7.29 14.01
N ASN A 106 6.71 -6.67 14.46
CA ASN A 106 7.45 -5.72 13.63
C ASN A 106 8.07 -6.39 12.39
N THR A 107 8.59 -7.60 12.55
CA THR A 107 9.17 -8.37 11.45
C THR A 107 8.10 -8.77 10.44
N MET A 108 6.93 -9.20 10.90
CA MET A 108 5.83 -9.58 10.02
C MET A 108 5.20 -8.38 9.31
N LEU A 109 5.05 -7.24 10.01
CA LEU A 109 4.62 -5.99 9.38
C LEU A 109 5.65 -5.51 8.35
N ALA A 110 6.94 -5.56 8.67
CA ALA A 110 8.00 -5.25 7.71
C ALA A 110 7.95 -6.20 6.51
N ALA A 111 7.75 -7.51 6.72
CA ALA A 111 7.62 -8.48 5.64
C ALA A 111 6.41 -8.20 4.73
N ALA A 112 5.28 -7.76 5.30
CA ALA A 112 4.10 -7.38 4.53
C ALA A 112 4.30 -6.05 3.77
N LEU A 113 4.97 -5.07 4.37
CA LEU A 113 5.13 -3.72 3.80
C LEU A 113 6.32 -3.59 2.84
N PHE A 114 7.40 -4.35 3.05
CA PHE A 114 8.62 -4.26 2.26
C PHE A 114 8.40 -4.39 0.74
N PRO A 115 7.64 -5.39 0.23
CA PRO A 115 7.38 -5.48 -1.20
C PRO A 115 6.53 -4.31 -1.73
N GLU A 116 5.59 -3.81 -0.93
CA GLU A 116 4.76 -2.65 -1.29
C GLU A 116 5.62 -1.38 -1.40
N PHE A 117 6.50 -1.16 -0.41
CA PHE A 117 7.47 -0.07 -0.44
C PHE A 117 8.37 -0.12 -1.67
N LEU A 118 8.85 -1.31 -2.06
CA LEU A 118 9.68 -1.45 -3.26
C LEU A 118 8.92 -1.11 -4.54
N LYS A 119 7.63 -1.43 -4.62
CA LYS A 119 6.79 -1.04 -5.78
C LYS A 119 6.62 0.47 -5.86
N GLU A 120 6.35 1.13 -4.74
CA GLU A 120 6.24 2.60 -4.70
C GLU A 120 7.58 3.27 -5.03
N LEU A 121 8.69 2.75 -4.48
CA LEU A 121 10.03 3.23 -4.82
C LEU A 121 10.32 3.10 -6.32
N ALA A 122 9.95 1.97 -6.92
CA ALA A 122 10.12 1.74 -8.35
C ALA A 122 9.25 2.70 -9.18
N ALA A 123 8.01 2.94 -8.77
CA ALA A 123 7.10 3.88 -9.42
C ALA A 123 7.66 5.32 -9.38
N LEU A 124 8.13 5.79 -8.21
CA LEU A 124 8.76 7.10 -8.06
C LEU A 124 10.03 7.24 -8.92
N ALA A 125 10.89 6.22 -8.90
CA ALA A 125 12.09 6.21 -9.73
C ALA A 125 11.75 6.29 -11.22
N GLN A 126 10.70 5.57 -11.66
CA GLN A 126 10.22 5.62 -13.02
C GLN A 126 9.69 7.01 -13.40
N GLU A 127 8.86 7.64 -12.57
CA GLU A 127 8.34 8.99 -12.80
C GLU A 127 9.47 10.01 -13.01
N HIS A 128 10.47 10.00 -12.12
CA HIS A 128 11.59 10.92 -12.20
C HIS A 128 12.60 10.57 -13.31
N SER A 129 12.66 9.31 -13.75
CA SER A 129 13.51 8.87 -14.86
C SER A 129 12.89 9.16 -16.24
N ILE A 130 11.55 9.20 -16.37
CA ILE A 130 10.85 9.54 -17.63
C ILE A 130 11.03 11.03 -17.98
N LEU A 131 11.05 11.92 -16.97
CA LEU A 131 11.22 13.36 -17.19
C LEU A 131 12.56 13.71 -17.87
N CYS A 132 13.62 12.92 -17.62
CA CYS A 132 14.92 13.10 -18.30
C CYS A 132 14.90 12.69 -19.78
N TYR A 133 14.07 11.71 -20.19
CA TYR A 133 14.01 11.28 -21.58
C TYR A 133 13.14 12.20 -22.45
N LYS A 134 12.04 12.74 -21.90
CA LYS A 134 11.14 13.64 -22.63
C LYS A 134 11.78 14.99 -22.97
N ILE A 135 12.55 15.56 -22.03
CA ILE A 135 13.28 16.81 -22.28
C ILE A 135 14.32 16.60 -23.38
N LEU A 136 14.98 15.44 -23.45
CA LEU A 136 15.96 15.16 -24.50
C LEU A 136 15.32 14.93 -25.87
N GLY A 137 14.15 14.29 -25.93
CA GLY A 137 13.39 14.08 -27.17
C GLY A 137 12.83 15.38 -27.79
N ASP A 138 12.34 16.31 -26.97
CA ASP A 138 11.81 17.60 -27.46
C ASP A 138 12.92 18.54 -28.00
N PHE A 139 14.20 18.32 -27.66
CA PHE A 139 15.32 19.08 -28.24
C PHE A 139 15.79 18.54 -29.59
N GLU A 140 15.58 17.26 -29.90
CA GLU A 140 15.97 16.69 -31.19
C GLU A 140 14.96 16.99 -32.32
N ASP A 141 13.68 17.18 -31.99
CA ASP A 141 12.62 17.51 -32.97
C ASP A 141 12.56 19.01 -33.36
N SER A 142 13.40 19.87 -32.76
CA SER A 142 13.53 21.30 -33.15
C SER A 142 14.70 21.59 -34.10
N CYS A 143 15.39 20.55 -34.58
CA CYS A 143 16.46 20.68 -35.57
C CYS A 143 16.10 19.92 -36.86
N CYS A 144 14.98 20.29 -37.48
CA CYS A 144 14.66 20.00 -38.88
C CYS A 144 13.94 21.21 -39.50
#